data_AF-A0A0Q5PF93-F1
#
_entry.id   AF-A0A0Q5PF93-F1
#
_cell.length_a   1.000
_cell.length_b   1.000
_cell.length_c   1.000
_cell.angle_alpha   90.00
_cell.angle_beta   90.00
_cell.angle_gamma   90.00
#
_symmetry.space_group_name_H-M   'P 1'
#
loop_
_entity.id
_entity.type
_entity.pdbx_description
1 polymer ?
#
loop_
_entity_poly.entity_id
_entity_poly.type
_entity_poly.pdbx_seq_one_letter_code
_entity_poly.pdbx_strand_id
1 'polypeptide(L)'
;MTETAERTDPALWDEVKQAITAGGKGGEAGEWSARKAQMAVAEYKKRGGGYVGDKDPHNSLHEWSEEDWGTRSGKKSGDTHERYLPRAAREAISDDDYRRTTANKRADTKKGRQHSPQPKDVAEKTAPYRDHRTRVDLYAEAKKRDIPGRSKMTKKQLAEALSA
;
A
#
# COMPACT_ATOMS: atom_id res chain seq x y z
N MET A 1 14.12 17.50 4.46
CA MET A 1 14.25 16.60 3.30
C MET A 1 12.88 15.98 3.10
N THR A 2 12.25 16.18 1.94
CA THR A 2 10.99 15.50 1.59
C THR A 2 11.31 14.04 1.27
N GLU A 3 10.51 13.08 1.78
CA GLU A 3 10.69 11.64 1.47
C GLU A 3 10.60 11.33 -0.04
N THR A 4 9.95 12.22 -0.80
CA THR A 4 9.73 12.08 -2.24
C THR A 4 10.42 13.21 -2.99
N ALA A 5 11.15 12.83 -4.05
CA ALA A 5 11.75 13.77 -4.99
C ALA A 5 10.65 14.59 -5.68
N GLU A 6 10.89 15.90 -5.80
CA GLU A 6 9.96 16.84 -6.43
C GLU A 6 9.99 16.70 -7.94
N ARG A 7 8.85 16.81 -8.62
CA ARG A 7 8.80 16.72 -10.08
C ARG A 7 9.21 18.06 -10.69
N THR A 8 10.07 18.02 -11.71
CA THR A 8 10.50 19.23 -12.43
C THR A 8 9.39 19.87 -13.26
N ASP A 9 8.42 19.08 -13.73
CA ASP A 9 7.28 19.55 -14.51
C ASP A 9 5.97 18.90 -14.01
N PRO A 10 5.27 19.56 -13.07
CA PRO A 10 4.00 19.08 -12.56
C PRO A 10 2.89 19.00 -13.62
N ALA A 11 2.87 19.92 -14.58
CA ALA A 11 1.82 19.99 -15.60
C ALA A 11 1.92 18.81 -16.58
N LEU A 12 3.14 18.49 -17.03
CA LEU A 12 3.40 17.30 -17.84
C LEU A 12 3.04 16.01 -17.10
N TRP A 13 3.33 15.95 -15.80
CA TRP A 13 2.94 14.81 -14.97
C TRP A 13 1.43 14.60 -14.93
N ASP A 14 0.66 15.68 -14.74
CA ASP A 14 -0.79 15.60 -14.68
C ASP A 14 -1.40 15.16 -16.01
N GLU A 15 -0.89 15.64 -17.15
CA GLU A 15 -1.32 15.18 -18.48
C GLU A 15 -1.06 13.68 -18.66
N VAL A 16 0.16 13.21 -18.36
CA VAL A 16 0.55 11.80 -18.47
C VAL A 16 -0.31 10.93 -17.55
N LYS A 17 -0.54 11.39 -16.32
CA LYS A 17 -1.37 10.68 -15.33
C LYS A 17 -2.80 10.55 -15.84
N GLN A 18 -3.40 11.62 -16.37
CA GLN A 18 -4.76 11.57 -16.91
C GLN A 18 -4.87 10.61 -18.10
N ALA A 19 -3.96 10.72 -19.07
CA ALA A 19 -3.96 9.87 -20.26
C ALA A 19 -3.86 8.37 -19.92
N ILE A 20 -2.98 8.00 -18.98
CA ILE A 20 -2.79 6.61 -18.57
C ILE A 20 -3.95 6.13 -17.69
N THR A 21 -4.51 6.99 -16.85
CA THR A 21 -5.69 6.66 -16.03
C THR A 21 -6.88 6.33 -16.92
N ALA A 22 -7.11 7.09 -17.99
CA ALA A 22 -8.21 6.86 -18.93
C ALA A 22 -8.09 5.53 -19.70
N GLY A 23 -6.87 5.06 -19.98
CA GLY A 23 -6.65 3.81 -20.72
C GLY A 23 -6.97 2.53 -19.93
N GLY A 24 -7.32 1.46 -20.61
CA GLY A 24 -7.53 0.12 -20.00
C GLY A 24 -6.26 -0.69 -19.76
N LYS A 25 -5.07 -0.12 -20.03
CA LYS A 25 -3.80 -0.83 -19.86
C LYS A 25 -3.30 -0.66 -18.43
N GLY A 26 -3.02 -1.79 -17.76
CA GLY A 26 -2.52 -1.79 -16.39
C GLY A 26 -3.61 -1.71 -15.31
N GLY A 27 -4.88 -1.86 -15.66
CA GLY A 27 -6.02 -1.81 -14.73
C GLY A 27 -7.29 -1.39 -15.48
N GLU A 28 -8.42 -1.34 -14.79
CA GLU A 28 -9.67 -0.87 -15.40
C GLU A 28 -9.54 0.59 -15.88
N ALA A 29 -10.22 0.92 -16.99
CA ALA A 29 -10.22 2.25 -17.56
C ALA A 29 -10.84 3.26 -16.56
N GLY A 30 -10.21 4.42 -16.41
CA GLY A 30 -10.63 5.44 -15.44
C GLY A 30 -10.07 5.26 -14.03
N GLU A 31 -9.47 4.11 -13.72
CA GLU A 31 -8.90 3.87 -12.39
C GLU A 31 -7.38 4.03 -12.33
N TRP A 32 -6.88 4.42 -11.15
CA TRP A 32 -5.45 4.48 -10.87
C TRP A 32 -4.96 3.18 -10.22
N SER A 33 -3.91 2.59 -10.80
CA SER A 33 -3.31 1.35 -10.31
C SER A 33 -1.79 1.48 -10.17
N ALA A 34 -1.16 0.56 -9.44
CA ALA A 34 0.31 0.51 -9.33
C ALA A 34 0.98 0.33 -10.71
N ARG A 35 0.39 -0.48 -11.60
CA ARG A 35 0.93 -0.69 -12.95
C ARG A 35 0.80 0.58 -13.81
N LYS A 36 -0.31 1.31 -13.68
CA LYS A 36 -0.49 2.61 -14.31
C LYS A 36 0.49 3.64 -13.77
N ALA A 37 0.76 3.64 -12.47
CA ALA A 37 1.79 4.49 -11.86
C ALA A 37 3.19 4.21 -12.46
N GLN A 38 3.57 2.94 -12.62
CA GLN A 38 4.82 2.58 -13.29
C GLN A 38 4.88 3.09 -14.73
N MET A 39 3.79 2.92 -15.48
CA MET A 39 3.69 3.41 -16.86
C MET A 39 3.77 4.95 -16.92
N ALA A 40 3.14 5.64 -15.98
CA ALA A 40 3.15 7.10 -15.92
C ALA A 40 4.54 7.64 -15.61
N VAL A 41 5.28 7.00 -14.70
CA VAL A 41 6.68 7.34 -14.44
C VAL A 41 7.53 7.16 -15.70
N ALA A 42 7.34 6.06 -16.43
CA ALA A 42 8.08 5.80 -17.66
C ALA A 42 7.76 6.83 -18.77
N GLU A 43 6.47 7.11 -18.98
CA GLU A 43 6.02 8.06 -20.00
C GLU A 43 6.41 9.50 -19.65
N TYR A 44 6.30 9.91 -18.39
CA TYR A 44 6.73 11.23 -17.91
C TYR A 44 8.22 11.45 -18.20
N LYS A 45 9.07 10.48 -17.86
CA LYS A 45 10.51 10.53 -18.17
C LYS A 45 10.77 10.58 -19.67
N LYS A 46 10.04 9.78 -20.45
CA LYS A 46 10.16 9.76 -21.92
C LYS A 46 9.83 11.12 -22.54
N ARG A 47 8.88 11.85 -21.96
CA ARG A 47 8.49 13.21 -22.38
C ARG A 47 9.38 14.32 -21.81
N GLY A 48 10.50 13.98 -21.18
CA GLY A 48 11.47 14.95 -20.63
C GLY A 48 11.25 15.34 -19.18
N GLY A 49 10.29 14.72 -18.50
CA GLY A 49 10.03 14.93 -17.07
C GLY A 49 11.15 14.40 -16.17
N GLY A 50 11.61 15.22 -15.24
CA GLY A 50 12.66 14.91 -14.26
C GLY A 50 12.18 14.99 -12.82
N TYR A 51 13.10 14.71 -11.90
CA TYR A 51 12.90 14.78 -10.44
C TYR A 51 14.08 15.51 -9.78
N VAL A 52 13.80 16.33 -8.76
CA VAL A 52 14.78 17.08 -7.96
C VAL A 52 14.72 16.61 -6.51
N GLY A 53 15.89 16.46 -5.89
CA GLY A 53 16.04 16.03 -4.51
C GLY A 53 16.44 14.56 -4.37
N ASP A 54 17.08 14.26 -3.24
CA ASP A 54 17.56 12.92 -2.94
C ASP A 54 16.39 11.98 -2.63
N LYS A 55 16.51 10.74 -3.08
CA LYS A 55 15.60 9.66 -2.67
C LYS A 55 16.02 9.21 -1.28
N ASP A 56 15.11 9.26 -0.32
CA ASP A 56 15.35 8.72 1.02
C ASP A 56 15.63 7.20 0.92
N PRO A 57 16.78 6.69 1.41
CA PRO A 57 17.07 5.26 1.39
C PRO A 57 16.11 4.43 2.27
N HIS A 58 15.45 5.02 3.26
CA HIS A 58 14.52 4.36 4.19
C HIS A 58 13.04 4.70 3.92
N ASN A 59 12.69 5.01 2.68
CA ASN A 59 11.30 5.29 2.31
C ASN A 59 10.40 4.03 2.37
N SER A 60 9.11 4.24 2.64
CA SER A 60 8.09 3.18 2.74
C SER A 60 7.99 2.22 1.55
N LEU A 61 8.31 2.66 0.32
CA LEU A 61 8.32 1.78 -0.85
C LEU A 61 9.50 0.81 -0.82
N HIS A 62 10.65 1.24 -0.27
CA HIS A 62 11.80 0.37 -0.10
C HIS A 62 11.49 -0.71 0.95
N GLU A 63 10.98 -0.32 2.12
CA GLU A 63 10.54 -1.28 3.14
C GLU A 63 9.52 -2.28 2.58
N TRP A 64 8.50 -1.79 1.85
CA TRP A 64 7.51 -2.66 1.18
C TRP A 64 8.15 -3.65 0.20
N SER A 65 9.21 -3.24 -0.52
CA SER A 65 9.88 -4.09 -1.51
C SER A 65 10.77 -5.18 -0.91
N GLU A 66 11.24 -5.00 0.31
CA GLU A 66 12.05 -6.00 1.03
C GLU A 66 11.20 -7.09 1.68
N GLU A 67 9.90 -6.83 1.85
CA GLU A 67 8.98 -7.78 2.44
C GLU A 67 8.68 -8.97 1.52
N ASP A 68 8.60 -10.16 2.11
CA ASP A 68 8.19 -11.38 1.41
C ASP A 68 6.66 -11.45 1.26
N TRP A 69 6.15 -10.77 0.24
CA TRP A 69 4.74 -10.76 -0.12
C TRP A 69 4.32 -12.01 -0.90
N GLY A 70 3.34 -12.74 -0.36
CA GLY A 70 2.92 -14.01 -0.94
C GLY A 70 1.56 -14.51 -0.49
N THR A 71 1.19 -15.67 -1.01
CA THR A 71 0.08 -16.50 -0.49
C THR A 71 0.66 -17.58 0.42
N ARG A 72 -0.19 -18.28 1.18
CA ARG A 72 0.28 -19.37 2.03
C ARG A 72 0.70 -20.59 1.20
N SER A 73 0.05 -20.85 0.08
CA SER A 73 0.41 -21.96 -0.82
C SER A 73 1.62 -21.68 -1.73
N GLY A 74 2.09 -20.42 -1.80
CA GLY A 74 3.09 -19.99 -2.79
C GLY A 74 2.55 -19.82 -4.22
N LYS A 75 1.28 -20.18 -4.47
CA LYS A 75 0.64 -19.99 -5.77
C LYS A 75 0.23 -18.55 -5.97
N LYS A 76 0.13 -18.13 -7.24
CA LYS A 76 -0.31 -16.78 -7.58
C LYS A 76 -1.72 -16.52 -7.04
N SER A 77 -1.84 -15.42 -6.31
CA SER A 77 -3.11 -14.98 -5.74
C SER A 77 -4.18 -14.68 -6.81
N GLY A 78 -3.77 -14.34 -8.05
CA GLY A 78 -4.67 -14.20 -9.19
C GLY A 78 -5.35 -15.51 -9.59
N ASP A 79 -4.68 -16.65 -9.39
CA ASP A 79 -5.17 -17.97 -9.82
C ASP A 79 -6.00 -18.64 -8.72
N THR A 80 -5.57 -18.52 -7.46
CA THR A 80 -6.22 -19.20 -6.32
C THR A 80 -7.16 -18.33 -5.51
N HIS A 81 -7.11 -17.02 -5.74
CA HIS A 81 -7.74 -15.99 -4.92
C HIS A 81 -7.41 -16.11 -3.42
N GLU A 82 -6.28 -16.73 -3.08
CA GLU A 82 -5.74 -16.72 -1.73
C GLU A 82 -5.40 -15.30 -1.29
N ARG A 83 -5.45 -15.05 0.01
CA ARG A 83 -5.08 -13.74 0.55
C ARG A 83 -3.58 -13.51 0.37
N TYR A 84 -3.25 -12.39 -0.28
CA TYR A 84 -1.89 -11.92 -0.51
C TYR A 84 -1.48 -11.00 0.63
N LEU A 85 -0.47 -11.39 1.39
CA LEU A 85 -0.02 -10.74 2.63
C LEU A 85 1.50 -10.83 2.75
N PRO A 86 2.14 -9.90 3.48
CA PRO A 86 3.55 -10.06 3.81
C PRO A 86 3.72 -11.27 4.73
N ARG A 87 4.89 -11.92 4.66
CA ARG A 87 5.18 -13.16 5.41
C ARG A 87 4.90 -13.03 6.90
N ALA A 88 5.37 -11.96 7.52
CA ALA A 88 5.16 -11.71 8.94
C ALA A 88 3.66 -11.67 9.32
N ALA A 89 2.80 -11.10 8.47
CA ALA A 89 1.35 -11.13 8.68
C ALA A 89 0.75 -12.53 8.53
N ARG A 90 1.27 -13.35 7.59
CA ARG A 90 0.82 -14.73 7.37
C ARG A 90 1.16 -15.63 8.55
N GLU A 91 2.29 -15.37 9.22
CA GLU A 91 2.76 -16.10 10.40
C GLU A 91 2.08 -15.62 11.70
N ALA A 92 1.65 -14.37 11.76
CA ALA A 92 1.01 -13.78 12.93
C ALA A 92 -0.49 -14.13 13.10
N ILE A 93 -1.14 -14.67 12.06
CA ILE A 93 -2.55 -15.05 12.11
C ILE A 93 -2.73 -16.56 12.13
N SER A 94 -3.80 -17.01 12.78
CA SER A 94 -4.16 -18.44 12.83
C SER A 94 -4.53 -18.99 11.46
N ASP A 95 -4.50 -20.31 11.34
CA ASP A 95 -4.97 -21.01 10.14
C ASP A 95 -6.44 -20.72 9.83
N ASP A 96 -7.26 -20.59 10.88
CA ASP A 96 -8.67 -20.22 10.72
C ASP A 96 -8.83 -18.79 10.21
N ASP A 97 -8.06 -17.83 10.74
CA ASP A 97 -8.05 -16.45 10.26
C ASP A 97 -7.66 -16.38 8.78
N TYR A 98 -6.58 -17.08 8.39
CA TYR A 98 -6.12 -17.13 6.99
C TYR A 98 -7.18 -17.75 6.06
N ARG A 99 -7.82 -18.83 6.51
CA ARG A 99 -8.91 -19.51 5.79
C ARG A 99 -10.11 -18.59 5.60
N ARG A 100 -10.56 -17.91 6.67
CA ARG A 100 -11.71 -17.01 6.64
C ARG A 100 -11.47 -15.80 5.74
N THR A 101 -10.31 -15.15 5.85
CA THR A 101 -9.98 -14.00 4.99
C THR A 101 -9.83 -14.39 3.52
N THR A 102 -9.30 -15.58 3.23
CA THR A 102 -9.22 -16.14 1.87
C THR A 102 -10.61 -16.50 1.31
N ALA A 103 -11.47 -17.13 2.12
CA ALA A 103 -12.84 -17.45 1.72
C ALA A 103 -13.63 -16.17 1.38
N ASN A 104 -13.47 -15.11 2.17
CA ASN A 104 -14.09 -13.82 1.87
C ASN A 104 -13.61 -13.25 0.53
N LYS A 105 -12.29 -13.30 0.27
CA LYS A 105 -11.72 -12.88 -1.02
C LYS A 105 -12.32 -13.64 -2.20
N ARG A 106 -12.35 -14.98 -2.11
CA ARG A 106 -12.94 -15.85 -3.15
C ARG A 106 -14.41 -15.49 -3.41
N ALA A 107 -15.19 -15.24 -2.36
CA ALA A 107 -16.59 -14.86 -2.49
C ALA A 107 -16.77 -13.51 -3.18
N ASP A 108 -15.98 -12.50 -2.81
CA ASP A 108 -16.02 -11.17 -3.45
C ASP A 108 -15.55 -11.22 -4.90
N THR A 109 -14.47 -11.96 -5.21
CA THR A 109 -13.99 -12.15 -6.58
C THR A 109 -15.05 -12.85 -7.44
N LYS A 110 -15.72 -13.88 -6.92
CA LYS A 110 -16.83 -14.55 -7.63
C LYS A 110 -17.98 -13.59 -7.98
N LYS A 111 -18.18 -12.55 -7.17
CA LYS A 111 -19.16 -11.49 -7.41
C LYS A 111 -18.66 -10.38 -8.35
N GLY A 112 -17.48 -10.56 -8.97
CA GLY A 112 -16.87 -9.57 -9.85
C GLY A 112 -16.32 -8.35 -9.13
N ARG A 113 -16.12 -8.41 -7.81
CA ARG A 113 -15.61 -7.26 -7.05
C ARG A 113 -14.10 -7.18 -7.22
N GLN A 114 -13.61 -6.03 -7.68
CA GLN A 114 -12.18 -5.75 -7.77
C GLN A 114 -11.47 -5.79 -6.41
N HIS A 115 -12.15 -5.34 -5.35
CA HIS A 115 -11.60 -5.26 -3.99
C HIS A 115 -12.40 -6.12 -3.02
N SER A 116 -11.67 -6.81 -2.13
CA SER A 116 -12.24 -7.60 -1.04
C SER A 116 -11.64 -7.19 0.30
N PRO A 117 -12.43 -6.56 1.20
CA PRO A 117 -11.98 -6.26 2.55
C PRO A 117 -11.66 -7.54 3.33
N GLN A 118 -10.76 -7.44 4.30
CA GLN A 118 -10.56 -8.53 5.26
C GLN A 118 -11.67 -8.46 6.34
N PRO A 119 -12.05 -9.60 6.96
CA PRO A 119 -12.81 -9.57 8.21
C PRO A 119 -12.13 -8.65 9.22
N LYS A 120 -12.91 -7.86 9.96
CA LYS A 120 -12.37 -6.76 10.80
C LYS A 120 -11.29 -7.22 11.79
N ASP A 121 -11.56 -8.32 12.49
CA ASP A 121 -10.65 -8.92 13.45
C ASP A 121 -9.33 -9.42 12.81
N VAL A 122 -9.40 -9.97 11.58
CA VAL A 122 -8.19 -10.35 10.82
C VAL A 122 -7.47 -9.12 10.28
N ALA A 123 -8.21 -8.08 9.90
CA ALA A 123 -7.64 -6.81 9.45
C ALA A 123 -6.82 -6.16 10.55
N GLU A 124 -7.34 -6.11 11.79
CA GLU A 124 -6.65 -5.57 12.96
C GLU A 124 -5.36 -6.34 13.26
N LYS A 125 -5.41 -7.68 13.26
CA LYS A 125 -4.21 -8.53 13.45
C LYS A 125 -3.15 -8.31 12.38
N THR A 126 -3.55 -8.06 11.13
CA THR A 126 -2.61 -7.93 9.99
C THR A 126 -2.16 -6.50 9.71
N ALA A 127 -2.87 -5.49 10.23
CA ALA A 127 -2.60 -4.08 9.97
C ALA A 127 -1.17 -3.64 10.35
N PRO A 128 -0.63 -4.01 11.53
CA PRO A 128 0.72 -3.59 11.92
C PRO A 128 1.83 -4.08 10.98
N TYR A 129 1.62 -5.22 10.32
CA TYR A 129 2.57 -5.83 9.38
C TYR A 129 2.51 -5.23 7.98
N ARG A 130 1.56 -4.33 7.72
CA ARG A 130 1.35 -3.67 6.43
C ARG A 130 1.50 -2.15 6.55
N ASP A 131 1.89 -1.68 7.73
CA ASP A 131 2.02 -0.26 8.04
C ASP A 131 3.49 0.16 7.99
N HIS A 132 3.90 0.67 6.82
CA HIS A 132 5.24 1.19 6.59
C HIS A 132 5.36 2.68 6.94
N ARG A 133 4.40 3.28 7.65
CA ARG A 133 4.54 4.67 8.12
C ARG A 133 5.71 4.75 9.08
N THR A 134 6.52 5.81 8.97
CA THR A 134 7.61 6.02 9.93
C THR A 134 7.04 6.45 11.28
N ARG A 135 7.84 6.36 12.35
CA ARG A 135 7.44 6.94 13.64
C ARG A 135 7.16 8.44 13.50
N VAL A 136 7.87 9.14 12.61
CA VAL A 136 7.69 10.58 12.37
C VAL A 136 6.32 10.85 11.77
N ASP A 137 5.90 10.07 10.78
CA ASP A 137 4.58 10.22 10.16
C ASP A 137 3.45 9.93 11.14
N LEU A 138 3.59 8.84 11.90
CA LEU A 138 2.64 8.48 12.95
C LEU A 138 2.58 9.56 14.04
N TYR A 139 3.72 10.14 14.43
CA TYR A 139 3.75 11.25 15.38
C TYR A 139 3.09 12.51 14.82
N ALA A 140 3.35 12.85 13.55
CA ALA A 140 2.76 14.02 12.90
C ALA A 140 1.24 13.88 12.79
N GLU A 141 0.73 12.69 12.44
CA GLU A 141 -0.69 12.39 12.41
C GLU A 141 -1.29 12.41 13.83
N ALA A 142 -0.62 11.80 14.82
CA ALA A 142 -1.06 11.83 16.21
C ALA A 142 -1.10 13.26 16.78
N LYS A 143 -0.21 14.15 16.32
CA LYS A 143 -0.24 15.58 16.65
C LYS A 143 -1.45 16.28 16.03
N LYS A 144 -1.79 15.98 14.76
CA LYS A 144 -2.98 16.56 14.11
C LYS A 144 -4.29 16.15 14.77
N ARG A 145 -4.33 14.95 15.37
CA ARG A 145 -5.50 14.43 16.11
C ARG A 145 -5.45 14.72 17.61
N ASP A 146 -4.51 15.55 18.06
CA ASP A 146 -4.32 15.91 19.46
C ASP A 146 -4.24 14.71 20.44
N ILE A 147 -3.62 13.61 20.01
CA ILE A 147 -3.47 12.42 20.85
C ILE A 147 -2.60 12.76 22.08
N PRO A 148 -3.10 12.57 23.30
CA PRO A 148 -2.35 12.85 24.52
C PRO A 148 -1.21 11.85 24.69
N GLY A 149 -0.08 12.30 25.25
CA GLY A 149 1.08 11.42 25.50
C GLY A 149 1.86 10.96 24.25
N ARG A 150 1.45 11.37 23.04
CA ARG A 150 2.08 11.01 21.75
C ARG A 150 3.61 11.13 21.70
N SER A 151 4.20 12.09 22.43
CA SER A 151 5.65 12.29 22.45
C SER A 151 6.41 11.14 23.15
N LYS A 152 5.75 10.45 24.09
CA LYS A 152 6.32 9.30 24.82
C LYS A 152 6.02 7.96 24.16
N MET A 153 5.18 7.94 23.11
CA MET A 153 4.78 6.72 22.43
C MET A 153 5.85 6.21 21.46
N THR A 154 6.00 4.88 21.42
CA THR A 154 6.75 4.14 20.39
C THR A 154 6.01 4.16 19.05
N LYS A 155 6.67 3.73 17.96
CA LYS A 155 6.04 3.57 16.62
C LYS A 155 4.75 2.75 16.72
N LYS A 156 4.81 1.59 17.40
CA LYS A 156 3.67 0.70 17.60
C LYS A 156 2.54 1.36 18.38
N GLN A 157 2.85 2.02 19.50
CA GLN A 157 1.84 2.71 20.31
C GLN A 157 1.19 3.88 19.56
N LEU A 158 1.94 4.61 18.73
CA LEU A 158 1.38 5.65 17.87
C LEU A 158 0.45 5.06 16.81
N ALA A 159 0.83 3.95 16.17
CA ALA A 159 -0.02 3.26 15.20
C ALA A 159 -1.32 2.75 15.83
N GLU A 160 -1.23 2.13 17.01
CA GLU A 160 -2.39 1.66 17.78
C GLU A 160 -3.30 2.83 18.19
N ALA A 161 -2.75 3.91 18.75
CA ALA A 161 -3.52 5.08 19.17
C ALA A 161 -4.22 5.80 18.00
N LEU A 162 -3.69 5.68 16.78
CA LEU A 162 -4.28 6.24 15.55
C LEU A 162 -5.34 5.32 14.92
N SER A 163 -5.40 4.06 15.34
CA SER A 163 -6.36 3.06 14.87
C SER A 163 -7.62 2.95 15.76
N ALA A 164 -7.56 3.52 16.97
CA ALA A 164 -8.67 3.69 17.89
C ALA A 164 -9.54 4.90 17.52
#